data_AF-A0A139WUX0-F1
#
_entry.id   AF-A0A139WUX0-F1
#
_cell.length_a   1.000
_cell.length_b   1.000
_cell.length_c   1.000
_cell.angle_alpha   90.00
_cell.angle_beta   90.00
_cell.angle_gamma   90.00
#
_symmetry.space_group_name_H-M   'P 1'
#
loop_
_entity.id
_entity.type
_entity.pdbx_description
1 polymer ?
#
loop_
_entity_poly.entity_id
_entity_poly.type
_entity_poly.pdbx_seq_one_letter_code
_entity_poly.pdbx_strand_id
1 'polypeptide(L)'
;MDNFSKLLQSIKDNPTRYLDKPSITCLHSFLIGYLGTLRDLGFALESSVMNGFQEWIQEREKTTVSQSWVGILLFICGSERLAFNSFFTDFETFLNQTESLKNKKNAEEENFKSKVDNVKPLSYDFYELLGWIKKRPGMYLGTSSITRLDMYLRGYTLARREVGIAPTEQEREFEGFQSWLQERYKIKSNQSWAKIILFYSMDEHEALERFFELFEEYLNSNKSSN
;
A
#
# COMPACT_ATOMS: atom_id res chain seq x y z
N MET A 1 17.19 4.91 4.16
CA MET A 1 17.14 4.35 2.79
C MET A 1 17.30 2.84 2.74
N ASP A 2 18.15 2.23 3.58
CA ASP A 2 18.45 0.79 3.53
C ASP A 2 17.22 -0.14 3.65
N ASN A 3 16.28 0.12 4.58
CA ASN A 3 15.11 -0.75 4.76
C ASN A 3 14.15 -0.75 3.56
N PHE A 4 13.85 0.41 2.97
CA PHE A 4 12.94 0.49 1.83
C PHE A 4 13.52 -0.18 0.58
N SER A 5 14.81 0.03 0.30
CA SER A 5 15.48 -0.64 -0.81
C SER A 5 15.52 -2.16 -0.62
N LYS A 6 15.77 -2.64 0.62
CA LYS A 6 15.69 -4.06 0.97
C LYS A 6 14.27 -4.63 0.79
N LEU A 7 13.24 -3.87 1.16
CA LEU A 7 11.85 -4.26 0.97
C LEU A 7 11.52 -4.38 -0.53
N LEU A 8 11.83 -3.37 -1.33
CA LEU A 8 11.60 -3.42 -2.77
C LEU A 8 12.34 -4.59 -3.43
N GLN A 9 13.60 -4.83 -3.05
CA GLN A 9 14.36 -5.97 -3.55
C GLN A 9 13.70 -7.30 -3.16
N SER A 10 13.23 -7.42 -1.92
CA SER A 10 12.51 -8.61 -1.46
C SER A 10 11.20 -8.84 -2.22
N ILE A 11 10.47 -7.78 -2.56
CA ILE A 11 9.25 -7.85 -3.37
C ILE A 11 9.58 -8.23 -4.82
N LYS A 12 10.66 -7.67 -5.39
CA LYS A 12 11.14 -8.00 -6.74
C LYS A 12 11.50 -9.48 -6.86
N ASP A 13 12.22 -10.00 -5.86
CA ASP A 13 12.71 -11.39 -5.84
C ASP A 13 11.59 -12.40 -5.54
N ASN A 14 10.60 -12.02 -4.74
CA ASN A 14 9.51 -12.91 -4.36
C ASN A 14 8.14 -12.19 -4.32
N PRO A 15 7.59 -11.78 -5.48
CA PRO A 15 6.38 -10.95 -5.53
C PRO A 15 5.17 -11.66 -4.95
N THR A 16 5.06 -12.98 -5.09
CA THR A 16 3.92 -13.75 -4.60
C THR A 16 3.83 -13.80 -3.08
N ARG A 17 4.97 -13.68 -2.37
CA ARG A 17 5.00 -13.59 -0.90
C ARG A 17 4.32 -12.32 -0.37
N TYR A 18 4.44 -11.21 -1.11
CA TYR A 18 3.95 -9.90 -0.66
C TYR A 18 2.63 -9.50 -1.31
N LEU A 19 2.48 -9.80 -2.61
CA LEU A 19 1.42 -9.27 -3.47
C LEU A 19 0.51 -10.35 -4.07
N ASP A 20 0.75 -11.62 -3.75
CA ASP A 20 0.13 -12.82 -4.35
C ASP A 20 0.44 -13.03 -5.85
N LYS A 21 0.73 -11.97 -6.60
CA LYS A 21 1.10 -11.98 -8.03
C LYS A 21 1.96 -10.75 -8.39
N PRO A 22 2.78 -10.80 -9.46
CA PRO A 22 3.49 -9.62 -9.97
C PRO A 22 2.49 -8.66 -10.63
N SER A 23 2.02 -7.66 -9.86
CA SER A 23 1.02 -6.68 -10.28
C SER A 23 1.41 -5.30 -9.80
N ILE A 24 1.46 -4.34 -10.74
CA ILE A 24 1.83 -2.96 -10.46
C ILE A 24 0.77 -2.25 -9.61
N THR A 25 -0.51 -2.58 -9.81
CA THR A 25 -1.59 -1.99 -9.02
C THR A 25 -1.62 -2.53 -7.60
N CYS A 26 -1.33 -3.83 -7.41
CA CYS A 26 -1.14 -4.41 -6.08
C CYS A 26 0.07 -3.81 -5.37
N LEU A 27 1.21 -3.69 -6.08
CA LEU A 27 2.41 -3.03 -5.56
C LEU A 27 2.11 -1.61 -5.12
N HIS A 28 1.40 -0.84 -5.94
CA HIS A 28 1.06 0.55 -5.61
C HIS A 28 0.22 0.65 -4.35
N SER A 29 -0.87 -0.12 -4.24
CA SER A 29 -1.71 -0.11 -3.04
C SER A 29 -0.93 -0.53 -1.79
N PHE A 30 -0.06 -1.54 -1.91
CA PHE A 30 0.86 -1.94 -0.85
C PHE A 30 1.80 -0.80 -0.43
N LEU A 31 2.42 -0.11 -1.39
CA LEU A 31 3.34 1.00 -1.12
C LEU A 31 2.62 2.22 -0.52
N ILE A 32 1.39 2.51 -0.93
CA ILE A 32 0.57 3.57 -0.31
C ILE A 32 0.35 3.24 1.16
N GLY A 33 -0.09 2.02 1.48
CA GLY A 33 -0.30 1.59 2.86
C GLY A 33 1.00 1.66 3.68
N TYR A 34 2.11 1.15 3.12
CA TYR A 34 3.41 1.14 3.79
C TYR A 34 3.97 2.55 4.04
N LEU A 35 4.15 3.35 2.98
CA LEU A 35 4.75 4.69 3.08
C LEU A 35 3.84 5.68 3.81
N GLY A 36 2.51 5.58 3.60
CA GLY A 36 1.53 6.37 4.32
C GLY A 36 1.62 6.14 5.83
N THR A 37 1.72 4.89 6.25
CA THR A 37 1.86 4.54 7.67
C THR A 37 3.18 5.06 8.25
N LEU A 38 4.30 4.93 7.53
CA LEU A 38 5.57 5.51 7.99
C LEU A 38 5.48 7.02 8.18
N ARG A 39 4.84 7.73 7.25
CA ARG A 39 4.61 9.18 7.36
C ARG A 39 3.76 9.50 8.58
N ASP A 40 2.66 8.78 8.77
CA ASP A 40 1.71 9.03 9.86
C ASP A 40 2.34 8.75 11.23
N LEU A 41 3.33 7.85 11.29
CA LEU A 41 4.16 7.54 12.46
C LEU A 41 5.37 8.48 12.66
N GLY A 42 5.57 9.47 11.78
CA GLY A 42 6.65 10.45 11.90
C GLY A 42 7.98 10.08 11.22
N PHE A 43 8.04 8.99 10.45
CA PHE A 43 9.22 8.59 9.67
C PHE A 43 9.24 9.32 8.31
N ALA A 44 9.35 10.65 8.36
CA ALA A 44 9.22 11.53 7.20
C ALA A 44 10.25 11.20 6.10
N LEU A 45 11.51 10.95 6.46
CA LEU A 45 12.57 10.64 5.48
C LEU A 45 12.28 9.33 4.74
N GLU A 46 11.94 8.27 5.47
CA GLU A 46 11.63 6.94 4.92
C GLU A 46 10.35 6.96 4.08
N SER A 47 9.35 7.73 4.49
CA SER A 47 8.09 7.86 3.73
C SER A 47 8.24 8.65 2.42
N SER A 48 9.26 9.53 2.34
CA SER A 48 9.50 10.43 1.20
C SER A 48 10.38 9.85 0.09
N VAL A 49 10.80 8.58 0.20
CA VAL A 49 11.73 7.92 -0.75
C VAL A 49 11.25 7.88 -2.19
N MET A 50 9.94 7.92 -2.42
CA MET A 50 9.32 7.93 -3.75
C MET A 50 9.05 9.36 -4.27
N ASN A 51 9.33 10.42 -3.49
CA ASN A 51 9.06 11.79 -3.89
C ASN A 51 9.88 12.15 -5.13
N GLY A 52 9.24 12.76 -6.14
CA GLY A 52 9.87 13.08 -7.41
C GLY A 52 9.77 11.97 -8.47
N PHE A 53 9.42 10.73 -8.09
CA PHE A 53 9.34 9.63 -9.04
C PHE A 53 8.21 9.82 -10.06
N GLN A 54 7.09 10.40 -9.63
CA GLN A 54 5.95 10.73 -10.48
C GLN A 54 6.35 11.69 -11.59
N GLU A 55 7.00 12.80 -11.24
CA GLU A 55 7.44 13.82 -12.18
C GLU A 55 8.53 13.25 -13.10
N TRP A 56 9.47 12.49 -12.53
CA TRP A 56 10.56 11.88 -13.27
C TRP A 56 10.07 10.93 -14.37
N ILE A 57 9.10 10.06 -14.07
CA ILE A 57 8.57 9.14 -15.08
C ILE A 57 7.77 9.89 -16.16
N GLN A 58 7.06 10.98 -15.80
CA GLN A 58 6.36 11.81 -16.77
C GLN A 58 7.32 12.47 -17.76
N GLU A 59 8.43 13.03 -17.25
CA GLU A 59 9.47 13.64 -18.09
C GLU A 59 10.16 12.61 -18.98
N ARG A 60 10.55 11.46 -18.43
CA ARG A 60 11.22 10.39 -19.17
C ARG A 60 10.38 9.89 -20.35
N GLU A 61 9.10 9.66 -20.10
CA GLU A 61 8.16 9.15 -21.09
C GLU A 61 7.58 10.25 -21.99
N LYS A 62 8.00 11.51 -21.78
CA LYS A 62 7.53 12.69 -22.52
C LYS A 62 6.01 12.77 -22.59
N THR A 63 5.35 12.38 -21.51
CA THR A 63 3.90 12.30 -21.46
C THR A 63 3.32 13.52 -20.74
N THR A 64 2.25 14.09 -21.30
CA THR A 64 1.46 15.16 -20.69
C THR A 64 0.23 14.60 -19.96
N VAL A 65 0.11 13.27 -19.87
CA VAL A 65 -1.06 12.61 -19.32
C VAL A 65 -1.11 12.81 -17.80
N SER A 66 -2.27 13.23 -17.29
CA SER A 66 -2.56 13.43 -15.86
C SER A 66 -2.87 12.09 -15.16
N GLN A 67 -2.00 11.10 -15.31
CA GLN A 67 -2.11 9.79 -14.65
C GLN A 67 -1.00 9.62 -13.61
N SER A 68 -1.26 8.76 -12.62
CA SER A 68 -0.21 8.32 -11.69
C SER A 68 0.87 7.54 -12.44
N TRP A 69 2.06 7.43 -11.84
CA TRP A 69 3.19 6.65 -12.36
C TRP A 69 2.77 5.20 -12.68
N VAL A 70 1.83 4.64 -11.92
CA VAL A 70 1.21 3.33 -12.21
C VAL A 70 0.42 3.35 -13.51
N GLY A 71 -0.41 4.37 -13.73
CA GLY A 71 -1.18 4.52 -14.96
C GLY A 71 -0.27 4.71 -16.18
N ILE A 72 0.80 5.48 -16.02
CA ILE A 72 1.84 5.67 -17.04
C ILE A 72 2.51 4.33 -17.38
N LEU A 73 2.98 3.58 -16.38
CA LEU A 73 3.59 2.27 -16.60
C LEU A 73 2.63 1.25 -17.22
N LEU A 74 1.38 1.22 -16.77
CA LEU A 74 0.35 0.35 -17.34
C LEU A 74 0.10 0.68 -18.81
N PHE A 75 -0.01 1.96 -19.14
CA PHE A 75 -0.23 2.43 -20.50
C PHE A 75 0.92 2.03 -21.43
N ILE A 76 2.17 2.22 -20.99
CA ILE A 76 3.36 1.94 -21.81
C ILE A 76 3.62 0.44 -21.94
N CYS A 77 3.56 -0.29 -20.84
CA CYS A 77 3.92 -1.71 -20.82
C CYS A 77 2.77 -2.62 -21.26
N GLY A 78 1.53 -2.12 -21.30
CA GLY A 78 0.33 -2.84 -21.74
C GLY A 78 -0.11 -4.01 -20.86
N SER A 79 0.57 -4.29 -19.73
CA SER A 79 0.17 -5.34 -18.80
C SER A 79 0.67 -5.08 -17.37
N GLU A 80 -0.09 -5.59 -16.40
CA GLU A 80 0.22 -5.54 -14.97
C GLU A 80 1.63 -6.09 -14.65
N ARG A 81 1.99 -7.22 -15.25
CA ARG A 81 3.26 -7.91 -14.98
C ARG A 81 4.45 -7.18 -15.61
N LEU A 82 4.33 -6.68 -16.84
CA LEU A 82 5.41 -5.93 -17.49
C LEU A 82 5.61 -4.57 -16.80
N ALA A 83 4.52 -3.88 -16.45
CA ALA A 83 4.58 -2.64 -15.67
C ALA A 83 5.21 -2.87 -14.28
N PHE A 84 4.87 -3.98 -13.61
CA PHE A 84 5.49 -4.39 -12.36
C PHE A 84 7.01 -4.56 -12.50
N ASN A 85 7.47 -5.26 -13.54
CA ASN A 85 8.90 -5.45 -13.77
C ASN A 85 9.60 -4.14 -14.14
N SER A 86 8.98 -3.31 -15.00
CA SER A 86 9.53 -2.03 -15.44
C SER A 86 9.75 -1.09 -14.26
N PHE A 87 8.81 -1.05 -13.31
CA PHE A 87 8.92 -0.22 -12.11
C PHE A 87 10.27 -0.35 -11.41
N PHE A 88 10.79 -1.56 -11.20
CA PHE A 88 12.05 -1.72 -10.47
C PHE A 88 13.25 -1.14 -11.22
N THR A 89 13.32 -1.38 -12.54
CA THR A 89 14.36 -0.80 -13.40
C THR A 89 14.26 0.72 -13.44
N ASP A 90 13.04 1.21 -13.53
CA ASP A 90 12.71 2.62 -13.63
C ASP A 90 13.05 3.36 -12.33
N PHE A 91 12.65 2.78 -11.21
CA PHE A 91 12.92 3.34 -9.89
C PHE A 91 14.41 3.30 -9.54
N GLU A 92 15.12 2.22 -9.89
CA GLU A 92 16.58 2.15 -9.73
C GLU A 92 17.30 3.22 -10.56
N THR A 93 16.86 3.42 -11.81
CA THR A 93 17.39 4.49 -12.67
C THR A 93 17.13 5.87 -12.09
N PHE A 94 15.92 6.11 -11.57
CA PHE A 94 15.56 7.34 -10.86
C PHE A 94 16.48 7.60 -9.67
N LEU A 95 16.71 6.60 -8.81
CA LEU A 95 17.59 6.74 -7.65
C LEU A 95 19.02 7.11 -8.07
N ASN A 96 19.58 6.40 -9.05
CA ASN A 96 20.94 6.64 -9.55
C ASN A 96 21.12 8.06 -10.12
N GLN A 97 20.12 8.55 -10.87
CA GLN A 97 20.15 9.91 -11.41
C GLN A 97 20.02 10.96 -10.30
N THR A 98 19.16 10.71 -9.31
CA THR A 98 18.96 11.62 -8.18
C THR A 98 20.20 11.71 -7.28
N GLU A 99 20.89 10.60 -7.05
CA GLU A 99 22.18 10.58 -6.34
C GLU A 99 23.27 11.29 -7.14
N SER A 100 23.34 11.08 -8.47
CA SER A 100 24.27 11.81 -9.34
C SER A 100 24.04 13.32 -9.28
N LEU A 101 22.78 13.77 -9.25
CA LEU A 101 22.42 15.19 -9.12
C LEU A 101 22.78 15.75 -7.75
N LYS A 102 22.57 15.00 -6.65
CA LYS A 102 23.02 15.40 -5.31
C LYS A 102 24.54 15.50 -5.23
N ASN A 103 25.26 14.54 -5.79
CA ASN A 103 26.72 14.54 -5.82
C ASN A 103 27.29 15.67 -6.70
N LYS A 104 26.58 16.09 -7.76
CA LYS A 104 26.92 17.28 -8.57
C LYS A 104 26.58 18.61 -7.88
N LYS A 105 25.59 18.62 -6.99
CA LYS A 105 25.16 19.79 -6.19
C LYS A 105 25.90 19.92 -4.84
N ASN A 106 26.83 19.02 -4.53
CA ASN A 106 27.70 19.13 -3.34
C ASN A 106 28.87 20.11 -3.60
N ALA A 107 28.52 21.33 -3.99
CA ALA A 107 29.13 22.57 -3.55
C ALA A 107 27.94 23.52 -3.42
N GLU A 108 27.55 23.85 -2.18
CA GLU A 108 26.36 24.65 -1.84
C GLU A 108 25.03 23.85 -1.80
N GLU A 109 24.73 23.23 -0.65
CA GLU A 109 23.47 23.46 0.10
C GLU A 109 23.27 22.38 1.19
N GLU A 110 23.83 22.64 2.37
CA GLU A 110 23.42 21.97 3.62
C GLU A 110 22.10 22.55 4.20
N ASN A 111 21.35 23.37 3.45
CA ASN A 111 20.24 24.17 4.00
C ASN A 111 18.81 23.73 3.63
N PHE A 112 18.61 22.53 3.09
CA PHE A 112 17.26 21.95 2.86
C PHE A 112 16.88 20.88 3.90
N LYS A 113 17.40 20.97 5.14
CA LYS A 113 17.06 20.03 6.21
C LYS A 113 15.99 20.50 7.19
N SER A 114 15.53 21.76 7.08
CA SER A 114 14.63 22.35 8.07
C SER A 114 13.35 22.90 7.43
N LYS A 115 12.46 22.02 6.95
CA LYS A 115 11.06 22.43 6.63
C LYS A 115 10.03 21.29 6.58
N VAL A 116 10.32 20.12 7.17
CA VAL A 116 9.36 19.00 7.27
C VAL A 116 9.12 18.59 8.74
N ASP A 117 9.47 19.43 9.72
CA ASP A 117 9.40 19.07 11.14
C ASP A 117 8.08 19.46 11.84
N ASN A 118 6.98 19.67 11.10
CA ASN A 118 5.70 20.06 11.71
C ASN A 118 4.48 19.31 11.15
N VAL A 119 4.65 18.06 10.73
CA VAL A 119 3.49 17.16 10.59
C VAL A 119 3.35 16.42 11.91
N LYS A 120 2.40 16.87 12.74
CA LYS A 120 2.00 16.13 13.94
C LYS A 120 1.57 14.72 13.47
N PRO A 121 2.12 13.63 14.04
CA PRO A 121 1.70 12.27 13.70
C PRO A 121 0.18 12.18 13.70
N LEU A 122 -0.40 11.72 12.59
CA LEU A 122 -1.83 11.51 12.53
C LEU A 122 -2.12 10.26 13.37
N SER A 123 -2.52 10.47 14.62
CA SER A 123 -3.00 9.40 15.50
C SER A 123 -4.46 9.11 15.16
N TYR A 124 -4.70 8.39 14.07
CA TYR A 124 -5.99 7.72 13.84
C TYR A 124 -5.89 6.27 14.27
N ASP A 125 -7.00 5.71 14.72
CA ASP A 125 -7.09 4.29 15.03
C ASP A 125 -7.43 3.45 13.79
N PHE A 126 -7.29 2.13 13.88
CA PHE A 126 -7.44 1.23 12.74
C PHE A 126 -8.87 1.23 12.17
N TYR A 127 -9.89 1.43 12.99
CA TYR A 127 -11.27 1.48 12.53
C TYR A 127 -11.62 2.81 11.87
N GLU A 128 -11.04 3.93 12.32
CA GLU A 128 -11.13 5.20 11.61
C GLU A 128 -10.55 5.11 10.20
N LEU A 129 -9.38 4.46 10.04
CA LEU A 129 -8.78 4.19 8.73
C LEU A 129 -9.74 3.42 7.81
N LEU A 130 -10.29 2.31 8.29
CA LEU A 130 -11.25 1.52 7.54
C LEU A 130 -12.50 2.32 7.19
N GLY A 131 -12.99 3.16 8.11
CA GLY A 131 -14.12 4.06 7.90
C GLY A 131 -13.86 5.11 6.81
N TRP A 132 -12.65 5.69 6.76
CA TRP A 132 -12.27 6.62 5.69
C TRP A 132 -12.16 5.94 4.33
N ILE A 133 -11.59 4.74 4.29
CA ILE A 133 -11.51 3.94 3.06
C ILE A 133 -12.91 3.57 2.58
N LYS A 134 -13.81 3.14 3.47
CA LYS A 134 -15.24 2.86 3.15
C LYS A 134 -15.91 4.07 2.51
N LYS A 135 -15.67 5.27 3.05
CA LYS A 135 -16.30 6.51 2.59
C LYS A 135 -15.76 6.99 1.24
N ARG A 136 -14.47 6.77 0.94
CA ARG A 136 -13.80 7.28 -0.26
C ARG A 136 -12.79 6.29 -0.82
N PRO A 137 -13.20 5.10 -1.28
CA PRO A 137 -12.26 4.05 -1.68
C PRO A 137 -11.33 4.48 -2.81
N GLY A 138 -11.82 5.25 -3.78
CA GLY A 138 -10.99 5.79 -4.87
C GLY A 138 -9.83 6.69 -4.41
N MET A 139 -9.97 7.39 -3.28
CA MET A 139 -8.91 8.25 -2.74
C MET A 139 -7.73 7.45 -2.16
N TYR A 140 -8.01 6.29 -1.56
CA TYR A 140 -7.00 5.47 -0.90
C TYR A 140 -6.47 4.34 -1.79
N LEU A 141 -7.37 3.75 -2.59
CA LEU A 141 -7.12 2.54 -3.36
C LEU A 141 -7.01 2.83 -4.87
N GLY A 142 -7.33 4.05 -5.31
CA GLY A 142 -7.43 4.45 -6.73
C GLY A 142 -8.69 3.95 -7.43
N THR A 143 -9.33 2.89 -6.92
CA THR A 143 -10.63 2.36 -7.35
C THR A 143 -11.22 1.50 -6.22
N SER A 144 -12.53 1.24 -6.24
CA SER A 144 -13.16 0.27 -5.34
C SER A 144 -12.66 -1.14 -5.68
N SER A 145 -11.78 -1.68 -4.83
CA SER A 145 -11.24 -3.03 -5.01
C SER A 145 -10.85 -3.66 -3.67
N ILE A 146 -11.40 -4.83 -3.39
CA ILE A 146 -11.04 -5.63 -2.22
C ILE A 146 -9.58 -6.11 -2.29
N THR A 147 -9.11 -6.46 -3.51
CA THR A 147 -7.72 -6.88 -3.71
C THR A 147 -6.76 -5.74 -3.32
N ARG A 148 -7.07 -4.51 -3.72
CA ARG A 148 -6.26 -3.34 -3.35
C ARG A 148 -6.35 -2.99 -1.87
N LEU A 149 -7.51 -3.21 -1.24
CA LEU A 149 -7.63 -3.06 0.21
C LEU A 149 -6.72 -4.06 0.96
N ASP A 150 -6.73 -5.34 0.59
CA ASP A 150 -5.84 -6.35 1.18
C ASP A 150 -4.37 -5.92 1.07
N MET A 151 -3.95 -5.50 -0.13
CA MET A 151 -2.57 -5.03 -0.35
C MET A 151 -2.23 -3.79 0.49
N TYR A 152 -3.14 -2.83 0.58
CA TYR A 152 -2.98 -1.65 1.42
C TYR A 152 -2.77 -2.03 2.89
N LEU A 153 -3.63 -2.90 3.44
CA LEU A 153 -3.55 -3.31 4.84
C LEU A 153 -2.30 -4.14 5.14
N ARG A 154 -1.80 -4.92 4.18
CA ARG A 154 -0.50 -5.61 4.30
C ARG A 154 0.66 -4.65 4.38
N GLY A 155 0.66 -3.59 3.55
CA GLY A 155 1.66 -2.53 3.60
C GLY A 155 1.64 -1.79 4.94
N TYR A 156 0.44 -1.42 5.41
CA TYR A 156 0.21 -0.80 6.73
C TYR A 156 0.77 -1.65 7.87
N THR A 157 0.40 -2.94 7.89
CA THR A 157 0.82 -3.88 8.95
C THR A 157 2.34 -4.08 8.93
N LEU A 158 2.93 -4.19 7.74
CA LEU A 158 4.38 -4.35 7.61
C LEU A 158 5.13 -3.13 8.15
N ALA A 159 4.70 -1.91 7.79
CA ALA A 159 5.35 -0.69 8.24
C ALA A 159 5.40 -0.60 9.77
N ARG A 160 4.27 -0.87 10.44
CA ARG A 160 4.17 -0.88 11.91
C ARG A 160 5.11 -1.91 12.54
N ARG A 161 5.15 -3.12 11.98
CA ARG A 161 6.02 -4.20 12.44
C ARG A 161 7.51 -3.83 12.32
N GLU A 162 7.91 -3.24 11.20
CA GLU A 162 9.32 -2.88 10.96
C GLU A 162 9.81 -1.78 11.91
N VAL A 163 8.93 -0.89 12.36
CA VAL A 163 9.26 0.14 13.36
C VAL A 163 8.99 -0.31 14.81
N GLY A 164 8.65 -1.58 15.02
CA GLY A 164 8.49 -2.17 16.36
C GLY A 164 7.22 -1.77 17.10
N ILE A 165 6.19 -1.29 16.40
CA ILE A 165 4.90 -0.97 17.01
C ILE A 165 4.05 -2.23 17.11
N ALA A 166 3.61 -2.54 18.32
CA ALA A 166 2.71 -3.64 18.57
C ALA A 166 1.31 -3.37 17.99
N PRO A 167 0.57 -4.42 17.55
CA PRO A 167 -0.82 -4.27 17.17
C PRO A 167 -1.66 -3.64 18.29
N THR A 168 -2.60 -2.79 17.92
CA THR A 168 -3.66 -2.27 18.78
C THR A 168 -4.72 -3.35 19.04
N GLU A 169 -5.67 -3.07 19.92
CA GLU A 169 -6.78 -3.98 20.17
C GLU A 169 -7.66 -4.16 18.93
N GLN A 170 -7.92 -3.09 18.18
CA GLN A 170 -8.69 -3.13 16.93
C GLN A 170 -8.03 -3.99 15.86
N GLU A 171 -6.69 -3.90 15.75
CA GLU A 171 -5.91 -4.75 14.83
C GLU A 171 -5.95 -6.22 15.27
N ARG A 172 -5.83 -6.51 16.57
CA ARG A 172 -5.99 -7.89 17.09
C ARG A 172 -7.39 -8.44 16.87
N GLU A 173 -8.43 -7.63 17.07
CA GLU A 173 -9.81 -8.05 16.77
C GLU A 173 -9.97 -8.31 15.26
N PHE A 174 -9.35 -7.48 14.40
CA PHE A 174 -9.36 -7.71 12.95
C PHE A 174 -8.67 -9.01 12.53
N GLU A 175 -7.61 -9.46 13.23
CA GLU A 175 -6.98 -10.76 12.96
C GLU A 175 -7.97 -11.93 13.07
N GLY A 176 -8.94 -11.85 13.98
CA GLY A 176 -10.00 -12.84 14.16
C GLY A 176 -11.02 -12.90 13.01
N PHE A 177 -11.11 -11.84 12.19
CA PHE A 177 -12.05 -11.76 11.07
C PHE A 177 -11.81 -12.88 10.04
N GLN A 178 -10.54 -13.23 9.78
CA GLN A 178 -10.17 -14.31 8.87
C GLN A 178 -10.81 -15.65 9.30
N SER A 179 -10.66 -16.01 10.57
CA SER A 179 -11.17 -17.28 11.10
C SER A 179 -12.69 -17.33 11.11
N TRP A 180 -13.33 -16.23 11.52
CA TRP A 180 -14.80 -16.10 11.49
C TRP A 180 -15.35 -16.29 10.06
N LEU A 181 -14.70 -15.68 9.08
CA LEU A 181 -15.11 -15.79 7.69
C LEU A 181 -14.93 -17.22 7.14
N GLN A 182 -13.83 -17.88 7.47
CA GLN A 182 -13.59 -19.29 7.10
C GLN A 182 -14.65 -20.22 7.69
N GLU A 183 -15.04 -20.02 8.95
CA GLU A 183 -16.11 -20.79 9.59
C GLU A 183 -17.46 -20.56 8.90
N ARG A 184 -17.83 -19.29 8.68
CA ARG A 184 -19.08 -18.90 8.03
C ARG A 184 -19.23 -19.54 6.64
N TYR A 185 -18.19 -19.46 5.82
CA TYR A 185 -18.21 -20.00 4.45
C TYR A 185 -17.77 -21.47 4.37
N LYS A 186 -17.48 -22.13 5.50
CA LYS A 186 -17.01 -23.52 5.59
C LYS A 186 -15.75 -23.78 4.75
N ILE A 187 -14.87 -22.79 4.69
CA ILE A 187 -13.62 -22.84 3.93
C ILE A 187 -12.51 -23.41 4.80
N LYS A 188 -11.87 -24.48 4.31
CA LYS A 188 -10.73 -25.14 4.98
C LYS A 188 -9.37 -24.77 4.39
N SER A 189 -9.35 -23.97 3.31
CA SER A 189 -8.13 -23.54 2.64
C SER A 189 -7.58 -22.26 3.26
N ASN A 190 -6.28 -22.03 3.08
CA ASN A 190 -5.57 -20.84 3.61
C ASN A 190 -5.71 -19.60 2.71
N GLN A 191 -6.86 -19.46 2.03
CA GLN A 191 -7.12 -18.27 1.21
C GLN A 191 -7.37 -17.07 2.11
N SER A 192 -6.86 -15.89 1.71
CA SER A 192 -7.13 -14.65 2.44
C SER A 192 -8.61 -14.30 2.43
N TRP A 193 -9.07 -13.59 3.45
CA TRP A 193 -10.43 -13.06 3.54
C TRP A 193 -10.84 -12.33 2.27
N ALA A 194 -9.91 -11.59 1.65
CA ALA A 194 -10.17 -10.88 0.39
C ALA A 194 -10.51 -11.83 -0.76
N LYS A 195 -9.77 -12.94 -0.90
CA LYS A 195 -10.05 -13.98 -1.91
C LYS A 195 -11.36 -14.70 -1.64
N ILE A 196 -11.64 -14.99 -0.37
CA ILE A 196 -12.89 -15.63 0.04
C ILE A 196 -14.07 -14.73 -0.35
N ILE A 197 -14.05 -13.45 0.03
CA ILE A 197 -15.14 -12.53 -0.28
C ILE A 197 -15.27 -12.32 -1.78
N LEU A 198 -14.15 -12.09 -2.48
CA LEU A 198 -14.15 -11.92 -3.94
C LEU A 198 -14.75 -13.12 -4.67
N PHE A 199 -14.50 -14.34 -4.19
CA PHE A 199 -15.08 -15.55 -4.77
C PHE A 199 -16.63 -15.60 -4.70
N TYR A 200 -17.22 -14.98 -3.68
CA TYR A 200 -18.67 -14.88 -3.51
C TYR A 200 -19.25 -13.55 -3.99
N SER A 201 -18.50 -12.78 -4.77
CA SER A 201 -18.90 -11.47 -5.29
C SER A 201 -18.86 -11.46 -6.82
N MET A 202 -19.63 -10.60 -7.47
CA MET A 202 -19.60 -10.44 -8.93
C MET A 202 -18.30 -9.78 -9.41
N ASP A 203 -17.81 -8.79 -8.66
CA ASP A 203 -16.60 -8.04 -9.01
C ASP A 203 -15.87 -7.47 -7.78
N GLU A 204 -14.77 -6.76 -8.05
CA GLU A 204 -13.92 -6.11 -7.06
C GLU A 204 -14.63 -5.01 -6.25
N HIS A 205 -15.62 -4.34 -6.85
CA HIS A 205 -16.38 -3.27 -6.20
C HIS A 205 -17.36 -3.86 -5.20
N GLU A 206 -18.20 -4.80 -5.65
CA GLU A 206 -19.14 -5.50 -4.77
C GLU A 206 -18.39 -6.22 -3.65
N ALA A 207 -17.26 -6.87 -3.95
CA ALA A 207 -16.47 -7.53 -2.92
C ALA A 207 -15.99 -6.56 -1.83
N LEU A 208 -15.60 -5.34 -2.21
CA LEU A 208 -15.22 -4.31 -1.23
C LEU A 208 -16.41 -3.88 -0.37
N GLU A 209 -17.59 -3.70 -0.95
CA GLU A 209 -18.81 -3.38 -0.19
C GLU A 209 -19.15 -4.49 0.80
N ARG A 210 -19.15 -5.74 0.32
CA ARG A 210 -19.38 -6.94 1.14
C ARG A 210 -18.36 -7.10 2.25
N PHE A 211 -17.10 -6.72 2.04
CA PHE A 211 -16.10 -6.71 3.11
C PHE A 211 -16.57 -5.87 4.30
N PHE A 212 -17.05 -4.65 4.06
CA PHE A 212 -17.48 -3.77 5.15
C PHE A 212 -18.75 -4.26 5.83
N GLU A 213 -19.68 -4.86 5.09
CA GLU A 213 -20.89 -5.49 5.65
C GLU A 213 -20.52 -6.69 6.54
N LEU A 214 -19.70 -7.60 6.03
CA LEU A 214 -19.26 -8.79 6.75
C LEU A 214 -18.42 -8.43 7.99
N PHE A 215 -17.59 -7.40 7.89
CA PHE A 215 -16.81 -6.94 9.02
C PHE A 215 -17.69 -6.34 10.11
N GLU A 216 -18.74 -5.59 9.74
CA GLU A 216 -19.73 -5.08 10.69
C GLU A 216 -20.53 -6.22 11.36
N GLU A 217 -20.95 -7.23 10.60
CA GLU A 217 -21.57 -8.45 11.15
C GLU A 217 -20.66 -9.17 12.15
N TYR A 218 -19.36 -9.28 11.84
CA TYR A 218 -18.37 -9.88 12.72
C TYR A 218 -18.27 -9.14 14.06
N LEU A 219 -18.12 -7.80 14.02
CA LEU A 219 -18.04 -6.97 15.23
C LEU A 219 -19.30 -7.08 16.09
N ASN A 220 -20.48 -7.17 15.47
CA ASN A 220 -21.75 -7.32 16.19
C ASN A 220 -21.90 -8.72 16.82
N SER A 221 -21.37 -9.75 16.17
CA SER A 221 -21.37 -11.13 16.69
C SER A 221 -20.46 -11.28 17.92
N ASN A 222 -19.29 -10.63 17.91
CA ASN A 222 -18.37 -10.61 19.05
C ASN A 222 -18.96 -9.86 20.25
N LYS A 223 -19.64 -8.73 20.02
CA LYS A 223 -20.30 -7.96 21.09
C LYS A 223 -21.46 -8.70 21.75
N SER A 224 -22.11 -9.61 21.03
CA SER A 224 -23.23 -10.41 21.55
C SER A 224 -22.77 -11.68 22.29
N SER A 225 -21.47 -12.00 22.20
CA SER A 225 -20.85 -13.19 22.79
C SER A 225 -20.05 -12.88 24.07
N ASN A 226 -20.00 -11.62 24.48
CA ASN A 226 -19.44 -11.11 25.75
C ASN A 226 -20.57 -10.59 26.64
#